data_AF-A0A3B3ZKY7-F1
#
_entry.id   AF-A0A3B3ZKY7-F1
#
_cell.length_a   1.000
_cell.length_b   1.000
_cell.length_c   1.000
_cell.angle_alpha   90.00
_cell.angle_beta   90.00
_cell.angle_gamma   90.00
#
_symmetry.space_group_name_H-M   'P 1'
#
loop_
_entity.id
_entity.type
_entity.pdbx_description
1 polymer ?
#
loop_
_entity_poly.entity_id
_entity_poly.type
_entity_poly.pdbx_seq_one_letter_code
_entity_poly.pdbx_strand_id
1 'polypeptide(L)'
;MAANMYRVGDYVYFENSSSNPYLIRRIEELNKTANGNVEAKVVCLFRRRDISGNLNTLADSNAREFEEESKQPTLSEQQKHQLKHRELFLSRQFESLPATHIRGKCNVTLLNETDVLSGYLDKEDCFFYSLVFDPVQKTLLADQGEIRVGSKYQAEIPDMLAEDESDTRVQEKLETKVWDPDNQLKDSQIDQFLVVARAVGTFARALDCSSSIRQPSLHMSAAAASRDITLFHAMDTLQKNGYDLAKAMSTLVPQGGPVLCRDEMEEWSASEAMLFEEALEKYGKDFNDIRQDFLPWKSLASVVQFYYMWKTTDRYIQQKRLKAAEADSKLKQVYIPTYTKPNPNQIMVPGSKPGMNGAAGFQKGLSCESCHMQTVCLMLDLLEEVWRPEDSHTTGGCSPRRLCKSHL
;
A
#
# COMPACT_ATOMS: atom_id res chain seq x y z
N MET A 1 -0.78 -29.90 9.20
CA MET A 1 -1.57 -28.99 8.34
C MET A 1 -2.82 -29.72 7.88
N ALA A 2 -4.00 -29.09 7.93
CA ALA A 2 -5.22 -29.71 7.42
C ALA A 2 -5.07 -29.93 5.91
N ALA A 3 -5.02 -31.20 5.49
CA ALA A 3 -5.05 -31.57 4.08
C ALA A 3 -6.28 -30.92 3.43
N ASN A 4 -6.10 -30.31 2.25
CA ASN A 4 -7.15 -29.69 1.43
C ASN A 4 -7.70 -28.30 1.82
N MET A 5 -6.99 -27.54 2.67
CA MET A 5 -7.32 -26.13 2.93
C MET A 5 -6.38 -25.20 2.14
N TYR A 6 -6.93 -24.31 1.32
CA TYR A 6 -6.20 -23.39 0.44
C TYR A 6 -6.47 -21.94 0.81
N ARG A 7 -5.46 -21.08 0.71
CA ARG A 7 -5.49 -19.69 1.16
C ARG A 7 -5.06 -18.76 0.02
N VAL A 8 -5.53 -17.51 0.09
CA VAL A 8 -4.98 -16.43 -0.74
C VAL A 8 -3.48 -16.33 -0.48
N GLY A 9 -2.69 -16.26 -1.55
CA GLY A 9 -1.22 -16.30 -1.54
C GLY A 9 -0.62 -17.68 -1.78
N ASP A 10 -1.38 -18.77 -1.65
CA ASP A 10 -0.86 -20.11 -1.89
C ASP A 10 -0.58 -20.35 -3.39
N TYR A 11 0.52 -21.05 -3.68
CA TYR A 11 0.76 -21.63 -5.00
C TYR A 11 0.13 -23.02 -5.07
N VAL A 12 -0.57 -23.29 -6.17
CA VAL A 12 -1.42 -24.47 -6.30
C VAL A 12 -1.35 -25.09 -7.69
N TYR A 13 -1.59 -26.40 -7.72
CA TYR A 13 -1.75 -27.18 -8.93
C TYR A 13 -3.21 -27.15 -9.41
N PHE A 14 -3.41 -26.63 -10.61
CA PHE A 14 -4.69 -26.61 -11.32
C PHE A 14 -4.75 -27.72 -12.37
N GLU A 15 -5.86 -28.44 -12.37
CA GLU A 15 -6.21 -29.38 -13.43
C GLU A 15 -6.78 -28.64 -14.64
N ASN A 16 -6.15 -28.82 -15.81
CA ASN A 16 -6.63 -28.29 -17.09
C ASN A 16 -7.27 -29.41 -17.95
N SER A 17 -6.58 -30.54 -18.07
CA SER A 17 -7.10 -31.76 -18.68
C SER A 17 -6.47 -32.98 -18.01
N SER A 18 -7.16 -34.13 -18.04
CA SER A 18 -6.70 -35.37 -17.42
C SER A 18 -5.41 -35.94 -18.03
N SER A 19 -5.00 -35.47 -19.20
CA SER A 19 -3.82 -35.93 -19.94
C SER A 19 -2.61 -35.00 -19.83
N ASN A 20 -2.78 -33.76 -19.34
CA ASN A 20 -1.72 -32.78 -19.26
C ASN A 20 -1.23 -32.59 -17.81
N PRO A 21 0.08 -32.32 -17.61
CA PRO A 21 0.59 -31.93 -16.31
C PRO A 21 -0.13 -30.71 -15.75
N TYR A 22 -0.31 -30.68 -14.42
CA TYR A 22 -1.00 -29.60 -13.73
C TYR A 22 -0.39 -28.24 -14.01
N LEU A 23 -1.25 -27.25 -14.20
CA LEU A 23 -0.85 -25.85 -14.31
C LEU A 23 -0.52 -25.31 -12.92
N ILE A 24 0.49 -24.45 -12.83
CA ILE A 24 0.87 -23.83 -11.57
C ILE A 24 0.33 -22.41 -11.56
N ARG A 25 -0.40 -22.08 -10.50
CA ARG A 25 -1.03 -20.76 -10.33
C ARG A 25 -0.85 -20.27 -8.90
N ARG A 26 -0.87 -18.96 -8.71
CA ARG A 26 -0.92 -18.34 -7.37
C ARG A 26 -2.32 -17.82 -7.10
N ILE A 27 -2.91 -18.13 -5.96
CA ILE A 27 -4.24 -17.63 -5.59
C ILE A 27 -4.12 -16.17 -5.17
N GLU A 28 -4.78 -15.27 -5.89
CA GLU A 28 -4.83 -13.84 -5.54
C GLU A 28 -6.14 -13.45 -4.87
N GLU A 29 -7.24 -14.07 -5.24
CA GLU A 29 -8.54 -13.82 -4.62
C GLU A 29 -9.42 -15.08 -4.66
N LEU A 30 -10.27 -15.26 -3.64
CA LEU A 30 -11.29 -16.30 -3.61
C LEU A 30 -12.67 -15.63 -3.53
N ASN A 31 -13.51 -15.91 -4.50
CA ASN A 31 -14.82 -15.28 -4.65
C ASN A 31 -15.93 -16.32 -4.50
N LYS A 32 -16.89 -16.06 -3.62
CA LYS A 32 -18.09 -16.91 -3.46
C LYS A 32 -19.21 -16.37 -4.34
N THR A 33 -19.66 -17.17 -5.30
CA THR A 33 -20.83 -16.87 -6.11
C THR A 33 -22.12 -16.94 -5.29
N ALA A 34 -23.19 -16.29 -5.75
CA ALA A 34 -24.51 -16.33 -5.11
C ALA A 34 -25.05 -17.77 -4.92
N ASN A 35 -24.66 -18.68 -5.82
CA ASN A 35 -25.05 -20.09 -5.78
C ASN A 35 -24.24 -20.92 -4.76
N GLY A 36 -23.28 -20.29 -4.06
CA GLY A 36 -22.45 -20.94 -3.05
C GLY A 36 -21.15 -21.55 -3.57
N ASN A 37 -20.93 -21.58 -4.89
CA ASN A 37 -19.70 -22.07 -5.50
C ASN A 37 -18.56 -21.06 -5.28
N VAL A 38 -17.33 -21.56 -5.15
CA VAL A 38 -16.12 -20.73 -4.97
C VAL A 38 -15.30 -20.73 -6.26
N GLU A 39 -14.99 -19.53 -6.75
CA GLU A 39 -14.04 -19.28 -7.83
C GLU A 39 -12.76 -18.70 -7.27
N ALA A 40 -11.63 -19.10 -7.84
CA ALA A 40 -10.32 -18.58 -7.52
C ALA A 40 -9.85 -17.69 -8.67
N LYS A 41 -9.58 -16.42 -8.38
CA LYS A 41 -8.83 -15.53 -9.26
C LYS A 41 -7.36 -15.80 -9.01
N VAL A 42 -6.66 -16.22 -10.05
CA VAL A 42 -5.30 -16.74 -9.94
C VAL A 42 -4.36 -16.10 -10.94
N VAL A 43 -3.11 -15.91 -10.51
CA VAL A 43 -2.00 -15.48 -11.37
C VAL A 43 -1.36 -16.69 -12.03
N CYS A 44 -1.05 -16.53 -13.31
CA CYS A 44 -0.52 -17.59 -14.17
C CYS A 44 0.99 -17.74 -14.01
N LEU A 45 1.48 -18.96 -13.75
CA LEU A 45 2.89 -19.30 -13.88
C LEU A 45 3.08 -20.26 -15.05
N PHE A 46 3.95 -19.88 -15.97
CA PHE A 46 4.19 -20.61 -17.21
C PHE A 46 5.42 -21.50 -17.08
N ARG A 47 5.38 -22.68 -17.69
CA ARG A 47 6.56 -23.54 -17.84
C ARG A 47 7.29 -23.21 -19.13
N ARG A 48 8.53 -23.70 -19.26
CA ARG A 48 9.32 -23.60 -20.50
C ARG A 48 8.61 -24.06 -21.76
N ARG A 49 7.76 -25.09 -21.66
CA ARG A 49 6.97 -25.60 -22.80
C ARG A 49 5.84 -24.67 -23.24
N ASP A 50 5.41 -23.77 -22.36
CA ASP A 50 4.27 -22.88 -22.57
C ASP A 50 4.73 -21.54 -23.20
N ILE A 51 6.05 -21.30 -23.30
CA ILE A 51 6.66 -20.13 -23.93
C ILE A 51 7.41 -20.53 -25.23
N SER A 52 7.67 -19.56 -26.11
CA SER A 52 8.30 -19.83 -27.40
C SER A 52 9.77 -20.23 -27.31
N GLY A 53 10.29 -20.91 -28.33
CA GLY A 53 11.69 -21.36 -28.39
C GLY A 53 12.72 -20.22 -28.22
N ASN A 54 12.46 -19.06 -28.82
CA ASN A 54 13.34 -17.88 -28.71
C ASN A 54 13.39 -17.33 -27.27
N LEU A 55 12.30 -17.45 -26.52
CA LEU A 55 12.26 -17.04 -25.12
C LEU A 55 12.97 -18.06 -24.23
N ASN A 56 12.89 -19.35 -24.57
CA ASN A 56 13.67 -20.38 -23.88
C ASN A 56 15.19 -20.16 -24.03
N THR A 57 15.67 -19.68 -25.18
CA THR A 57 17.09 -19.33 -25.35
C THR A 57 17.50 -18.13 -24.51
N LEU A 58 16.61 -17.15 -24.33
CA LEU A 58 16.86 -16.00 -23.46
C LEU A 58 16.89 -16.40 -21.99
N ALA A 59 15.95 -17.23 -21.55
CA ALA A 59 15.95 -17.79 -20.21
C ALA A 59 17.22 -18.61 -19.92
N ASP A 60 17.71 -19.37 -20.91
CA ASP A 60 18.98 -20.10 -20.81
C ASP A 60 20.20 -19.17 -20.70
N SER A 61 20.20 -18.00 -21.35
CA SER A 61 21.26 -17.00 -21.19
C SER A 61 21.27 -16.43 -19.77
N ASN A 62 20.11 -15.98 -19.30
CA ASN A 62 19.93 -15.42 -17.96
C ASN A 62 20.31 -16.42 -16.86
N ALA A 63 19.96 -17.70 -17.02
CA ALA A 63 20.35 -18.75 -16.07
C ALA A 63 21.88 -18.98 -16.03
N ARG A 64 22.58 -18.85 -17.16
CA ARG A 64 24.05 -18.96 -17.20
C ARG A 64 24.72 -17.75 -16.55
N GLU A 65 24.24 -16.54 -16.84
CA GLU A 65 24.72 -15.31 -16.21
C GLU A 65 24.58 -15.41 -14.68
N PHE A 66 23.43 -15.87 -14.18
CA PHE A 66 23.24 -16.11 -12.75
C PHE A 66 24.19 -17.16 -12.16
N GLU A 67 24.41 -18.30 -12.86
CA GLU A 67 25.35 -19.34 -12.42
C GLU A 67 26.78 -18.80 -12.27
N GLU A 68 27.21 -17.94 -13.20
CA GLU A 68 28.54 -17.32 -13.23
C GLU A 68 28.71 -16.24 -12.15
N GLU A 69 27.75 -15.31 -12.03
CA GLU A 69 27.81 -14.19 -11.09
C GLU A 69 27.70 -14.66 -9.63
N SER A 70 26.81 -15.61 -9.37
CA SER A 70 26.51 -16.09 -8.01
C SER A 70 27.47 -17.18 -7.52
N LYS A 71 28.47 -17.57 -8.33
CA LYS A 71 29.46 -18.62 -8.04
C LYS A 71 28.82 -19.94 -7.58
N GLN A 72 27.81 -20.40 -8.31
CA GLN A 72 27.08 -21.63 -7.97
C GLN A 72 28.00 -22.87 -8.00
N PRO A 73 27.74 -23.89 -7.15
CA PRO A 73 28.47 -25.15 -7.20
C PRO A 73 28.26 -25.86 -8.55
N THR A 74 29.25 -26.65 -8.98
CA THR A 74 29.16 -27.40 -10.24
C THR A 74 28.08 -28.48 -10.16
N LEU A 75 27.01 -28.31 -10.93
CA LEU A 75 25.91 -29.26 -11.03
C LEU A 75 26.11 -30.24 -12.18
N SER A 76 25.71 -31.50 -11.99
CA SER A 76 25.68 -32.50 -13.07
C SER A 76 24.69 -32.11 -14.17
N GLU A 77 24.88 -32.59 -15.40
CA GLU A 77 23.94 -32.33 -16.51
C GLU A 77 22.52 -32.78 -16.19
N GLN A 78 22.38 -33.89 -15.45
CA GLN A 78 21.08 -34.40 -15.01
C GLN A 78 20.38 -33.42 -14.05
N GLN A 79 21.12 -32.85 -13.09
CA GLN A 79 20.58 -31.86 -12.15
C GLN A 79 20.22 -30.55 -12.87
N LYS A 80 21.07 -30.08 -13.79
CA LYS A 80 20.76 -28.90 -14.62
C LYS A 80 19.48 -29.11 -15.43
N HIS A 81 19.32 -30.29 -16.04
CA HIS A 81 18.10 -30.63 -16.75
C HIS A 81 16.87 -30.63 -15.84
N GLN A 82 16.97 -31.18 -14.62
CA GLN A 82 15.88 -31.17 -13.65
C GLN A 82 15.51 -29.75 -13.18
N LEU A 83 16.49 -28.87 -12.99
CA LEU A 83 16.24 -27.47 -12.62
C LEU A 83 15.46 -26.71 -13.69
N LYS A 84 15.70 -26.98 -14.98
CA LYS A 84 14.88 -26.42 -16.06
C LYS A 84 13.40 -26.79 -15.95
N HIS A 85 13.06 -27.95 -15.35
CA HIS A 85 11.67 -28.33 -15.09
C HIS A 85 11.09 -27.70 -13.82
N ARG A 86 11.94 -27.21 -12.91
CA ARG A 86 11.54 -26.48 -11.69
C ARG A 86 11.45 -24.96 -11.91
N GLU A 87 11.98 -24.45 -13.01
CA GLU A 87 11.86 -23.05 -13.41
C GLU A 87 10.47 -22.74 -13.98
N LEU A 88 9.88 -21.66 -13.48
CA LEU A 88 8.62 -21.09 -13.93
C LEU A 88 8.82 -19.62 -14.31
N PHE A 89 7.89 -19.09 -15.11
CA PHE A 89 7.84 -17.70 -15.49
C PHE A 89 6.59 -17.05 -14.91
N LEU A 90 6.77 -16.05 -14.07
CA LEU A 90 5.64 -15.32 -13.47
C LEU A 90 4.99 -14.45 -14.54
N SER A 91 3.67 -14.50 -14.67
CA SER A 91 2.93 -13.59 -15.54
C SER A 91 2.09 -12.60 -14.74
N ARG A 92 1.79 -11.45 -15.35
CA ARG A 92 0.80 -10.49 -14.82
C ARG A 92 -0.62 -10.78 -15.31
N GLN A 93 -0.82 -11.89 -16.02
CA GLN A 93 -2.14 -12.35 -16.45
C GLN A 93 -2.91 -12.99 -15.29
N PHE A 94 -4.19 -12.65 -15.18
CA PHE A 94 -5.12 -13.24 -14.22
C PHE A 94 -6.15 -14.10 -14.96
N GLU A 95 -6.54 -15.20 -14.34
CA GLU A 95 -7.65 -16.06 -14.77
C GLU A 95 -8.58 -16.32 -13.58
N SER A 96 -9.89 -16.40 -13.83
CA SER A 96 -10.86 -16.88 -12.82
C SER A 96 -11.27 -18.29 -13.17
N LEU A 97 -11.00 -19.24 -12.27
CA LEU A 97 -11.31 -20.66 -12.46
C LEU A 97 -12.04 -21.21 -11.23
N PRO A 98 -12.91 -22.22 -11.38
CA PRO A 98 -13.55 -22.87 -10.24
C PRO A 98 -12.50 -23.43 -9.27
N ALA A 99 -12.66 -23.17 -7.97
CA ALA A 99 -11.72 -23.65 -6.96
C ALA A 99 -11.61 -25.19 -6.98
N THR A 100 -12.65 -25.90 -7.43
CA THR A 100 -12.68 -27.37 -7.57
C THR A 100 -11.61 -27.95 -8.51
N HIS A 101 -10.96 -27.13 -9.35
CA HIS A 101 -9.85 -27.54 -10.21
C HIS A 101 -8.51 -27.65 -9.45
N ILE A 102 -8.43 -27.16 -8.22
CA ILE A 102 -7.22 -27.26 -7.40
C ILE A 102 -7.04 -28.71 -6.92
N ARG A 103 -5.86 -29.28 -7.18
CA ARG A 103 -5.50 -30.66 -6.85
C ARG A 103 -4.47 -30.79 -5.73
N GLY A 104 -3.67 -29.76 -5.51
CA GLY A 104 -2.65 -29.75 -4.46
C GLY A 104 -1.97 -28.40 -4.33
N LYS A 105 -1.15 -28.25 -3.29
CA LYS A 105 -0.28 -27.09 -3.10
C LYS A 105 1.11 -27.39 -3.61
N CYS A 106 1.79 -26.35 -4.07
CA CYS A 106 3.22 -26.39 -4.37
C CYS A 106 3.91 -25.19 -3.74
N ASN A 107 5.24 -25.21 -3.72
CA ASN A 107 6.05 -24.10 -3.23
C ASN A 107 6.74 -23.43 -4.42
N VAL A 108 6.57 -22.13 -4.57
CA VAL A 108 7.21 -21.34 -5.60
C VAL A 108 7.85 -20.13 -4.95
N THR A 109 9.14 -19.90 -5.20
CA THR A 109 9.87 -18.76 -4.64
C THR A 109 10.52 -17.93 -5.74
N LEU A 110 10.68 -16.63 -5.51
CA LEU A 110 11.58 -15.80 -6.31
C LEU A 110 13.01 -16.28 -6.06
N LEU A 111 13.78 -16.49 -7.13
CA LEU A 111 15.20 -16.82 -7.04
C LEU A 111 15.97 -15.56 -6.64
N ASN A 112 16.58 -15.58 -5.46
CA ASN A 112 17.45 -14.51 -4.98
C ASN A 112 18.90 -14.78 -5.35
N GLU A 113 19.72 -13.72 -5.41
CA GLU A 113 21.17 -13.78 -5.69
C GLU A 113 21.95 -14.73 -4.76
N THR A 114 21.46 -14.94 -3.54
CA THR A 114 22.10 -15.82 -2.55
C THR A 114 21.59 -17.25 -2.56
N ASP A 115 20.58 -17.57 -3.36
CA ASP A 115 19.95 -18.90 -3.33
C ASP A 115 20.81 -19.96 -4.00
N VAL A 116 20.91 -21.14 -3.38
CA VAL A 116 21.65 -22.28 -3.93
C VAL A 116 20.71 -23.16 -4.73
N LEU A 117 20.97 -23.32 -6.03
CA LEU A 117 20.06 -23.99 -6.95
C LEU A 117 19.77 -25.46 -6.57
N SER A 118 20.74 -26.17 -6.00
CA SER A 118 20.55 -27.57 -5.58
C SER A 118 19.44 -27.74 -4.54
N GLY A 119 19.18 -26.73 -3.70
CA GLY A 119 18.15 -26.78 -2.67
C GLY A 119 16.72 -26.92 -3.23
N TYR A 120 16.49 -26.54 -4.49
CA TYR A 120 15.21 -26.73 -5.17
C TYR A 120 14.96 -28.18 -5.60
N LEU A 121 16.03 -28.98 -5.73
CA LEU A 121 15.94 -30.40 -6.09
C LEU A 121 15.71 -31.30 -4.87
N ASP A 122 16.13 -30.85 -3.68
CA ASP A 122 16.03 -31.62 -2.43
C ASP A 122 14.58 -31.84 -1.97
N LYS A 123 13.65 -31.01 -2.46
CA LYS A 123 12.23 -31.06 -2.11
C LYS A 123 11.37 -31.34 -3.34
N GLU A 124 10.42 -32.25 -3.16
CA GLU A 124 9.31 -32.43 -4.09
C GLU A 124 8.42 -31.17 -4.09
N ASP A 125 7.79 -30.86 -5.23
CA ASP A 125 6.87 -29.72 -5.41
C ASP A 125 7.46 -28.31 -5.14
N CYS A 126 8.78 -28.15 -5.21
CA CYS A 126 9.45 -26.85 -5.13
C CYS A 126 9.86 -26.32 -6.51
N PHE A 127 9.46 -25.09 -6.83
CA PHE A 127 9.77 -24.38 -8.07
C PHE A 127 10.33 -23.00 -7.76
N PHE A 128 10.91 -22.36 -8.76
CA PHE A 128 11.38 -20.98 -8.66
C PHE A 128 11.08 -20.20 -9.93
N TYR A 129 11.10 -18.88 -9.84
CA TYR A 129 11.08 -17.98 -10.99
C TYR A 129 12.09 -16.86 -10.78
N SER A 130 12.67 -16.36 -11.86
CA SER A 130 13.57 -15.19 -11.89
C SER A 130 13.17 -14.18 -12.96
N LEU A 131 12.30 -14.58 -13.89
CA LEU A 131 11.87 -13.80 -15.03
C LEU A 131 10.35 -13.64 -15.03
N VAL A 132 9.90 -12.46 -15.47
CA VAL A 132 8.49 -12.14 -15.70
C VAL A 132 8.18 -12.31 -17.18
N PHE A 133 7.17 -13.11 -17.50
CA PHE A 133 6.68 -13.34 -18.85
C PHE A 133 5.42 -12.52 -19.14
N ASP A 134 5.50 -11.70 -20.18
CA ASP A 134 4.34 -11.03 -20.77
C ASP A 134 3.75 -11.91 -21.90
N PRO A 135 2.57 -12.53 -21.70
CA PRO A 135 1.95 -13.40 -22.71
C PRO A 135 1.37 -12.63 -23.91
N VAL A 136 1.11 -11.32 -23.75
CA VAL A 136 0.57 -10.46 -24.82
C VAL A 136 1.71 -10.00 -25.72
N GLN A 137 2.78 -9.49 -25.13
CA GLN A 137 3.95 -9.00 -25.87
C GLN A 137 4.93 -10.12 -26.25
N LYS A 138 4.82 -11.29 -25.62
CA LYS A 138 5.74 -12.43 -25.75
C LYS A 138 7.19 -12.04 -25.44
N THR A 139 7.38 -11.37 -24.31
CA THR A 139 8.69 -10.91 -23.81
C THR A 139 9.01 -11.52 -22.45
N LEU A 140 10.31 -11.65 -22.15
CA LEU A 140 10.82 -12.01 -20.83
C LEU A 140 11.62 -10.83 -20.29
N LEU A 141 11.36 -10.43 -19.06
CA LEU A 141 12.09 -9.37 -18.37
C LEU A 141 12.62 -9.91 -17.05
N ALA A 142 13.86 -9.54 -16.70
CA ALA A 142 14.36 -9.74 -15.36
C ALA A 142 13.55 -8.87 -14.38
N ASP A 143 13.18 -9.43 -13.24
CA ASP A 143 12.43 -8.72 -12.19
C ASP A 143 13.35 -7.78 -11.38
N GLN A 144 14.60 -7.57 -11.82
CA GLN A 144 15.61 -6.79 -11.11
C GLN A 144 15.90 -5.45 -11.81
N GLY A 145 15.85 -4.37 -11.02
CA GLY A 145 16.37 -3.07 -11.43
C GLY A 145 17.89 -3.03 -11.29
N GLU A 146 18.60 -2.60 -12.33
CA GLU A 146 20.07 -2.57 -12.38
C GLU A 146 20.62 -1.17 -12.12
N ILE A 147 21.65 -1.06 -11.28
CA ILE A 147 22.38 0.20 -11.05
C ILE A 147 23.26 0.53 -12.25
N ARG A 148 23.14 1.75 -12.77
CA ARG A 148 23.91 2.19 -13.95
C ARG A 148 25.15 2.99 -13.56
N VAL A 149 26.28 2.67 -14.20
CA VAL A 149 27.57 3.36 -13.98
C VAL A 149 28.02 4.01 -15.29
N GLY A 150 28.39 5.29 -15.24
CA GLY A 150 28.94 6.05 -16.37
C GLY A 150 28.68 7.55 -16.23
N SER A 151 29.47 8.39 -16.90
CA SER A 151 29.41 9.86 -16.81
C SER A 151 28.03 10.49 -17.09
N LYS A 152 27.11 9.75 -17.71
CA LYS A 152 25.71 10.16 -17.92
C LYS A 152 24.81 9.96 -16.68
N TYR A 153 25.30 9.24 -15.69
CA TYR A 153 24.59 8.84 -14.48
C TYR A 153 25.24 9.41 -13.22
N GLN A 154 26.58 9.46 -13.15
CA GLN A 154 27.27 10.08 -12.03
C GLN A 154 27.20 11.61 -12.10
N ALA A 155 27.00 12.23 -10.94
CA ALA A 155 27.16 13.68 -10.77
C ALA A 155 28.65 14.05 -10.81
N GLU A 156 28.93 15.24 -11.34
CA GLU A 156 30.23 15.89 -11.16
C GLU A 156 30.35 16.32 -9.69
N ILE A 157 31.42 15.90 -9.03
CA ILE A 157 31.65 16.18 -7.62
C ILE A 157 32.21 17.60 -7.53
N PRO A 158 31.52 18.54 -6.85
CA PRO A 158 32.07 19.89 -6.65
C PRO A 158 33.37 19.81 -5.86
N ASP A 159 34.37 20.58 -6.30
CA ASP A 159 35.64 20.68 -5.59
C ASP A 159 35.45 21.30 -4.21
N MET A 160 36.30 20.88 -3.27
CA MET A 160 36.32 21.45 -1.93
C MET A 160 36.88 22.88 -2.01
N LEU A 161 36.14 23.84 -1.44
CA LEU A 161 36.60 25.22 -1.32
C LEU A 161 37.89 25.30 -0.50
N ALA A 162 38.81 26.18 -0.90
CA ALA A 162 40.00 26.49 -0.13
C ALA A 162 39.65 27.25 1.16
N GLU A 163 40.55 27.25 2.16
CA GLU A 163 40.30 27.89 3.46
C GLU A 163 40.01 29.40 3.37
N ASP A 164 40.51 30.06 2.33
CA ASP A 164 40.33 31.48 2.04
C ASP A 164 39.17 31.78 1.08
N GLU A 165 38.53 30.75 0.52
CA GLU A 165 37.42 30.89 -0.41
C GLU A 165 36.08 30.70 0.32
N SER A 166 35.24 31.73 0.29
CA SER A 166 33.86 31.65 0.76
C SER A 166 32.92 31.26 -0.38
N ASP A 167 31.85 30.54 -0.07
CA ASP A 167 30.81 30.27 -1.05
C ASP A 167 30.09 31.56 -1.48
N THR A 168 29.69 31.62 -2.75
CA THR A 168 29.04 32.80 -3.35
C THR A 168 27.52 32.85 -3.12
N ARG A 169 27.00 32.00 -2.22
CA ARG A 169 25.56 31.85 -1.98
C ARG A 169 25.01 33.04 -1.20
N VAL A 170 23.93 33.62 -1.70
CA VAL A 170 23.21 34.71 -1.01
C VAL A 170 22.00 34.13 -0.29
N GLN A 171 22.09 34.00 1.04
CA GLN A 171 21.05 33.33 1.86
C GLN A 171 19.66 33.97 1.72
N GLU A 172 19.58 35.31 1.65
CA GLU A 172 18.31 36.04 1.51
C GLU A 172 17.52 35.68 0.24
N LYS A 173 18.20 35.16 -0.80
CA LYS A 173 17.55 34.68 -2.04
C LYS A 173 17.13 33.22 -1.98
N LEU A 174 17.65 32.47 -1.00
CA LEU A 174 17.45 31.03 -0.87
C LEU A 174 16.40 30.71 0.19
N GLU A 175 16.31 31.52 1.25
CA GLU A 175 15.43 31.27 2.37
C GLU A 175 14.88 32.55 3.02
N THR A 176 13.80 32.38 3.77
CA THR A 176 13.20 33.45 4.58
C THR A 176 12.83 32.85 5.92
N LYS A 177 13.27 33.49 7.02
CA LYS A 177 13.04 32.99 8.38
C LYS A 177 11.56 33.16 8.77
N VAL A 178 10.88 32.05 9.06
CA VAL A 178 9.46 32.00 9.46
C VAL A 178 9.26 31.86 10.97
N TRP A 179 10.24 31.28 11.68
CA TRP A 179 10.24 31.15 13.13
C TRP A 179 11.67 31.13 13.67
N ASP A 180 11.86 31.64 14.88
CA ASP A 180 13.12 31.68 15.60
C ASP A 180 12.98 30.83 16.88
N PRO A 181 13.68 29.69 16.98
CA PRO A 181 13.64 28.85 18.18
C PRO A 181 14.16 29.57 19.42
N ASP A 182 15.13 30.48 19.24
CA ASP A 182 15.84 31.17 20.32
C ASP A 182 15.19 32.52 20.65
N ASN A 183 13.86 32.51 20.79
CA ASN A 183 13.10 33.72 21.09
C ASN A 183 12.95 33.96 22.60
N GLN A 184 12.53 35.18 22.96
CA GLN A 184 12.41 35.63 24.35
C GLN A 184 11.16 35.11 25.09
N LEU A 185 10.25 34.41 24.42
CA LEU A 185 9.00 33.93 25.00
C LEU A 185 9.17 32.54 25.61
N LYS A 186 8.48 32.30 26.72
CA LYS A 186 8.33 30.96 27.29
C LYS A 186 7.21 30.21 26.58
N ASP A 187 7.29 28.89 26.52
CA ASP A 187 6.24 28.03 25.95
C ASP A 187 4.85 28.37 26.49
N SER A 188 4.72 28.65 27.80
CA SER A 188 3.45 29.06 28.40
C SER A 188 2.86 30.34 27.81
N GLN A 189 3.70 31.29 27.38
CA GLN A 189 3.26 32.54 26.76
C GLN A 189 2.83 32.30 25.30
N ILE A 190 3.54 31.43 24.60
CA ILE A 190 3.20 31.02 23.23
C ILE A 190 1.85 30.29 23.25
N ASP A 191 1.68 29.32 24.16
CA ASP A 191 0.42 28.60 24.34
C ASP A 191 -0.76 29.53 24.65
N GLN A 192 -0.56 30.49 25.56
CA GLN A 192 -1.58 31.51 25.85
C GLN A 192 -1.92 32.34 24.62
N PHE A 193 -0.92 32.75 23.83
CA PHE A 193 -1.15 33.49 22.59
C PHE A 193 -1.93 32.65 21.55
N LEU A 194 -1.61 31.37 21.41
CA LEU A 194 -2.35 30.44 20.53
C LEU A 194 -3.81 30.24 20.99
N VAL A 195 -4.08 30.23 22.31
CA VAL A 195 -5.45 30.23 22.84
C VAL A 195 -6.19 31.52 22.46
N VAL A 196 -5.53 32.67 22.60
CA VAL A 196 -6.11 33.97 22.20
C VAL A 196 -6.42 34.00 20.72
N ALA A 197 -5.49 33.55 19.85
CA ALA A 197 -5.70 33.51 18.41
C ALA A 197 -6.92 32.64 18.02
N ARG A 198 -7.10 31.49 18.67
CA ARG A 198 -8.29 30.64 18.48
C ARG A 198 -9.57 31.32 18.94
N ALA A 199 -9.54 32.04 20.07
CA ALA A 199 -10.70 32.80 20.56
C ALA A 199 -11.09 33.92 19.59
N VAL A 200 -10.10 34.66 19.08
CA VAL A 200 -10.29 35.70 18.05
C VAL A 200 -10.88 35.09 16.78
N GLY A 201 -10.34 33.96 16.30
CA GLY A 201 -10.85 33.26 15.13
C GLY A 201 -12.28 32.72 15.31
N THR A 202 -12.65 32.32 16.54
CA THR A 202 -14.02 31.89 16.86
C THR A 202 -14.98 33.09 16.83
N PHE A 203 -14.57 34.22 17.42
CA PHE A 203 -15.35 35.45 17.41
C PHE A 203 -15.51 36.03 16.00
N ALA A 204 -14.45 36.01 15.19
CA ALA A 204 -14.50 36.46 13.79
C ALA A 204 -15.54 35.70 12.97
N ARG A 205 -15.64 34.36 13.14
CA ARG A 205 -16.65 33.51 12.48
C ARG A 205 -18.07 33.81 12.92
N ALA A 206 -18.27 34.26 14.16
CA ALA A 206 -19.57 34.68 14.66
C ALA A 206 -20.03 36.03 14.07
N LEU A 207 -19.09 36.89 13.69
CA LEU A 207 -19.38 38.16 13.03
C LEU A 207 -19.54 38.02 11.50
N ASP A 208 -18.99 36.97 10.90
CA ASP A 208 -19.09 36.74 9.46
C ASP A 208 -20.33 35.90 9.09
N CYS A 209 -21.25 36.51 8.32
CA CYS A 209 -22.50 35.87 7.91
C CYS A 209 -22.29 34.57 7.11
N SER A 210 -21.21 34.46 6.31
CA SER A 210 -20.92 33.25 5.54
C SER A 210 -20.51 32.08 6.45
N SER A 211 -19.67 32.35 7.46
CA SER A 211 -19.30 31.36 8.48
C SER A 211 -20.48 30.98 9.36
N SER A 212 -21.32 31.93 9.79
CA SER A 212 -22.44 31.63 10.69
C SER A 212 -23.47 30.67 10.08
N ILE A 213 -23.60 30.65 8.75
CA ILE A 213 -24.48 29.72 8.05
C ILE A 213 -23.86 28.31 7.98
N ARG A 214 -22.53 28.22 7.82
CA ARG A 214 -21.82 26.95 7.65
C ARG A 214 -21.47 26.27 8.97
N GLN A 215 -21.21 27.06 10.01
CA GLN A 215 -20.88 26.60 11.37
C GLN A 215 -21.95 27.10 12.35
N PRO A 216 -23.18 26.54 12.32
CA PRO A 216 -24.32 27.09 13.05
C PRO A 216 -24.21 26.95 14.58
N SER A 217 -23.19 26.25 15.08
CA SER A 217 -23.01 26.00 16.50
C SER A 217 -21.64 26.49 16.99
N LEU A 218 -21.58 26.86 18.27
CA LEU A 218 -20.38 27.36 18.91
C LEU A 218 -19.22 26.34 18.86
N HIS A 219 -19.50 25.07 19.11
CA HIS A 219 -18.46 24.03 19.12
C HIS A 219 -17.83 23.84 17.74
N MET A 220 -18.62 23.92 16.66
CA MET A 220 -18.12 23.83 15.30
C MET A 220 -17.27 25.03 14.91
N SER A 221 -17.70 26.25 15.26
CA SER A 221 -16.90 27.47 15.04
C SER A 221 -15.59 27.45 15.82
N ALA A 222 -15.60 26.96 17.07
CA ALA A 222 -14.39 26.81 17.88
C ALA A 222 -13.44 25.73 17.31
N ALA A 223 -13.98 24.62 16.80
CA ALA A 223 -13.20 23.58 16.14
C ALA A 223 -12.56 24.11 14.84
N ALA A 224 -13.30 24.86 14.03
CA ALA A 224 -12.79 25.48 12.81
C ALA A 224 -11.67 26.49 13.11
N ALA A 225 -11.85 27.34 14.12
CA ALA A 225 -10.81 28.27 14.59
C ALA A 225 -9.60 27.56 15.21
N SER A 226 -9.73 26.31 15.64
CA SER A 226 -8.65 25.50 16.21
C SER A 226 -7.82 24.74 15.16
N ARG A 227 -8.16 24.85 13.87
CA ARG A 227 -7.41 24.21 12.77
C ARG A 227 -6.04 24.86 12.58
N ASP A 228 -5.10 24.09 12.05
CA ASP A 228 -3.68 24.45 11.96
C ASP A 228 -3.41 25.75 11.21
N ILE A 229 -4.23 26.10 10.20
CA ILE A 229 -4.06 27.38 9.49
C ILE A 229 -4.11 28.59 10.44
N THR A 230 -4.96 28.55 11.47
CA THR A 230 -5.06 29.61 12.48
C THR A 230 -3.84 29.60 13.39
N LEU A 231 -3.33 28.41 13.73
CA LEU A 231 -2.13 28.27 14.57
C LEU A 231 -0.87 28.73 13.83
N PHE A 232 -0.69 28.32 12.57
CA PHE A 232 0.41 28.80 11.73
C PHE A 232 0.36 30.31 11.55
N HIS A 233 -0.83 30.87 11.28
CA HIS A 233 -0.98 32.32 11.21
C HIS A 233 -0.60 33.02 12.53
N ALA A 234 -0.95 32.44 13.68
CA ALA A 234 -0.59 32.99 14.98
C ALA A 234 0.93 32.95 15.22
N MET A 235 1.60 31.84 14.88
CA MET A 235 3.06 31.71 14.99
C MET A 235 3.79 32.69 14.07
N ASP A 236 3.34 32.81 12.82
CA ASP A 236 3.79 33.81 11.87
C ASP A 236 3.64 35.24 12.41
N THR A 237 2.50 35.50 13.06
CA THR A 237 2.20 36.82 13.64
C THR A 237 3.16 37.17 14.77
N LEU A 238 3.56 36.19 15.59
CA LEU A 238 4.59 36.39 16.63
C LEU A 238 5.95 36.73 16.00
N GLN A 239 6.41 35.94 15.02
CA GLN A 239 7.68 36.18 14.32
C GLN A 239 7.71 37.56 13.66
N LYS A 240 6.67 37.91 12.89
CA LYS A 240 6.58 39.19 12.15
C LYS A 240 6.55 40.41 13.08
N ASN A 241 6.11 40.22 14.32
CA ASN A 241 6.10 41.27 15.34
C ASN A 241 7.30 41.21 16.29
N GLY A 242 8.32 40.42 15.97
CA GLY A 242 9.54 40.33 16.77
C GLY A 242 9.30 39.78 18.18
N TYR A 243 8.33 38.87 18.33
CA TYR A 243 7.96 38.25 19.61
C TYR A 243 7.44 39.22 20.68
N ASP A 244 6.95 40.40 20.27
CA ASP A 244 6.19 41.29 21.14
C ASP A 244 4.72 40.88 21.16
N LEU A 245 4.28 40.32 22.30
CA LEU A 245 2.91 39.84 22.49
C LEU A 245 1.86 40.94 22.32
N ALA A 246 2.11 42.16 22.81
CA ALA A 246 1.12 43.24 22.76
C ALA A 246 0.92 43.72 21.32
N LYS A 247 2.04 43.84 20.58
CA LYS A 247 2.01 44.19 19.16
C LYS A 247 1.38 43.08 18.32
N ALA A 248 1.70 41.82 18.60
CA ALA A 248 1.11 40.67 17.94
C ALA A 248 -0.40 40.57 18.18
N MET A 249 -0.88 40.79 19.42
CA MET A 249 -2.31 40.82 19.75
C MET A 249 -3.06 41.91 18.99
N SER A 250 -2.46 43.11 18.87
CA SER A 250 -3.04 44.21 18.10
C SER A 250 -3.16 43.88 16.61
N THR A 251 -2.29 42.99 16.09
CA THR A 251 -2.33 42.52 14.70
C THR A 251 -3.45 41.49 14.48
N LEU A 252 -3.83 40.71 15.51
CA LEU A 252 -4.96 39.78 15.41
C LEU A 252 -6.33 40.49 15.39
N VAL A 253 -6.41 41.72 15.91
CA VAL A 253 -7.64 42.53 15.94
C VAL A 253 -7.35 43.95 15.42
N PRO A 254 -7.11 44.11 14.12
CA PRO A 254 -6.95 45.43 13.51
C PRO A 254 -8.25 46.25 13.60
N GLN A 255 -8.17 47.55 13.29
CA GLN A 255 -9.32 48.47 13.40
C GLN A 255 -10.54 48.07 12.54
N GLY A 256 -10.35 47.22 11.53
CA GLY A 256 -11.42 46.69 10.67
C GLY A 256 -12.13 45.44 11.20
N GLY A 257 -11.73 44.91 12.36
CA GLY A 257 -12.30 43.69 12.95
C GLY A 257 -11.27 42.56 13.12
N PRO A 258 -11.66 41.46 13.79
CA PRO A 258 -10.76 40.33 14.06
C PRO A 258 -10.35 39.59 12.78
N VAL A 259 -9.11 39.08 12.74
CA VAL A 259 -8.59 38.30 11.61
C VAL A 259 -9.30 36.94 11.52
N LEU A 260 -9.63 36.55 10.30
CA LEU A 260 -10.27 35.27 9.99
C LEU A 260 -9.42 34.44 9.01
N CYS A 261 -8.88 33.33 9.50
CA CYS A 261 -8.13 32.37 8.69
C CYS A 261 -9.00 31.16 8.37
N ARG A 262 -9.18 30.84 7.09
CA ARG A 262 -9.91 29.65 6.62
C ARG A 262 -9.01 28.85 5.68
N ASP A 263 -8.99 27.54 5.85
CA ASP A 263 -8.41 26.67 4.84
C ASP A 263 -9.48 26.24 3.83
N GLU A 264 -9.04 25.55 2.78
CA GLU A 264 -9.91 25.10 1.70
C GLU A 264 -11.09 24.27 2.21
N MET A 265 -10.92 23.48 3.27
CA MET A 265 -12.00 22.67 3.85
C MET A 265 -13.15 23.52 4.37
N GLU A 266 -12.86 24.65 5.01
CA GLU A 266 -13.89 25.58 5.50
C GLU A 266 -14.38 26.54 4.42
N GLU A 267 -13.49 26.95 3.50
CA GLU A 267 -13.77 27.96 2.49
C GLU A 267 -14.73 27.48 1.39
N TRP A 268 -14.74 26.18 1.10
CA TRP A 268 -15.60 25.60 0.07
C TRP A 268 -17.08 25.59 0.47
N SER A 269 -17.94 25.95 -0.48
CA SER A 269 -19.39 25.87 -0.32
C SER A 269 -19.87 24.42 -0.29
N ALA A 270 -21.07 24.20 0.27
CA ALA A 270 -21.69 22.88 0.28
C ALA A 270 -21.87 22.31 -1.14
N SER A 271 -22.22 23.16 -2.12
CA SER A 271 -22.33 22.77 -3.53
C SER A 271 -20.99 22.37 -4.15
N GLU A 272 -19.90 23.08 -3.84
CA GLU A 272 -18.56 22.71 -4.33
C GLU A 272 -18.08 21.39 -3.73
N ALA A 273 -18.33 21.16 -2.44
CA ALA A 273 -18.03 19.89 -1.79
C ALA A 273 -18.82 18.73 -2.41
N MET A 274 -20.10 18.94 -2.77
CA MET A 274 -20.90 17.94 -3.47
C MET A 274 -20.37 17.65 -4.88
N LEU A 275 -20.04 18.69 -5.65
CA LEU A 275 -19.43 18.53 -6.99
C LEU A 275 -18.11 17.75 -6.91
N PHE A 276 -17.30 18.01 -5.87
CA PHE A 276 -16.06 17.28 -5.64
C PHE A 276 -16.30 15.79 -5.36
N GLU A 277 -17.25 15.47 -4.49
CA GLU A 277 -17.60 14.07 -4.18
C GLU A 277 -18.07 13.32 -5.43
N GLU A 278 -18.93 13.94 -6.25
CA GLU A 278 -19.40 13.36 -7.52
C GLU A 278 -18.24 13.16 -8.51
N ALA A 279 -17.37 14.16 -8.64
CA ALA A 279 -16.21 14.10 -9.51
C ALA A 279 -15.22 13.00 -9.07
N LEU A 280 -14.98 12.86 -7.76
CA LEU A 280 -14.09 11.85 -7.19
C LEU A 280 -14.63 10.43 -7.39
N GLU A 281 -15.96 10.25 -7.33
CA GLU A 281 -16.59 8.97 -7.65
C GLU A 281 -16.49 8.62 -9.13
N LYS A 282 -16.58 9.62 -10.02
CA LYS A 282 -16.52 9.43 -11.48
C LYS A 282 -15.10 9.23 -12.02
N TYR A 283 -14.16 10.07 -11.60
CA TYR A 283 -12.80 10.15 -12.15
C TYR A 283 -11.72 9.61 -11.21
N GLY A 284 -12.09 9.17 -10.00
CA GLY A 284 -11.12 8.70 -9.01
C GLY A 284 -10.26 9.86 -8.50
N LYS A 285 -8.93 9.72 -8.55
CA LYS A 285 -7.97 10.74 -8.05
C LYS A 285 -7.34 11.55 -9.19
N ASP A 286 -7.95 11.56 -10.37
CA ASP A 286 -7.50 12.46 -11.44
C ASP A 286 -7.97 13.89 -11.17
N PHE A 287 -7.16 14.64 -10.44
CA PHE A 287 -7.49 16.01 -10.06
C PHE A 287 -7.50 16.98 -11.24
N ASN A 288 -6.87 16.65 -12.37
CA ASN A 288 -6.95 17.49 -13.56
C ASN A 288 -8.35 17.42 -14.17
N ASP A 289 -8.87 16.21 -14.36
CA ASP A 289 -10.21 15.99 -14.91
C ASP A 289 -11.31 16.48 -13.95
N ILE A 290 -11.15 16.23 -12.64
CA ILE A 290 -12.06 16.78 -11.60
C ILE A 290 -12.12 18.31 -11.70
N ARG A 291 -10.97 18.98 -11.79
CA ARG A 291 -10.92 20.44 -11.90
C ARG A 291 -11.53 20.90 -13.23
N GLN A 292 -11.19 20.27 -14.34
CA GLN A 292 -11.62 20.73 -15.66
C GLN A 292 -13.13 20.62 -15.85
N ASP A 293 -13.75 19.52 -15.41
CA ASP A 293 -15.15 19.23 -15.70
C ASP A 293 -16.11 19.69 -14.59
N PHE A 294 -15.70 19.60 -13.33
CA PHE A 294 -16.58 19.87 -12.19
C PHE A 294 -16.27 21.19 -11.46
N LEU A 295 -15.00 21.58 -11.39
CA LEU A 295 -14.55 22.75 -10.60
C LEU A 295 -13.58 23.66 -11.38
N PRO A 296 -13.96 24.17 -12.58
CA PRO A 296 -13.03 24.90 -13.46
C PRO A 296 -12.58 26.25 -12.88
N TRP A 297 -13.31 26.79 -11.91
CA TRP A 297 -12.96 28.02 -11.20
C TRP A 297 -12.00 27.81 -10.02
N LYS A 298 -11.71 26.56 -9.63
CA LYS A 298 -10.73 26.26 -8.59
C LYS A 298 -9.36 25.99 -9.21
N SER A 299 -8.31 26.27 -8.44
CA SER A 299 -6.94 25.91 -8.82
C SER A 299 -6.70 24.42 -8.55
N LEU A 300 -5.76 23.80 -9.28
CA LEU A 300 -5.41 22.40 -9.02
C LEU A 300 -4.86 22.23 -7.59
N ALA A 301 -4.05 23.18 -7.12
CA ALA A 301 -3.49 23.16 -5.78
C ALA A 301 -4.58 23.18 -4.69
N SER A 302 -5.60 24.03 -4.84
CA SER A 302 -6.71 24.12 -3.88
C SER A 302 -7.58 22.86 -3.87
N VAL A 303 -7.82 22.24 -5.03
CA VAL A 303 -8.52 20.94 -5.13
C VAL A 303 -7.75 19.84 -4.40
N VAL A 304 -6.43 19.77 -4.58
CA VAL A 304 -5.58 18.79 -3.90
C VAL A 304 -5.53 19.05 -2.38
N GLN A 305 -5.42 20.30 -1.96
CA GLN A 305 -5.45 20.67 -0.54
C GLN A 305 -6.80 20.30 0.09
N PHE A 306 -7.91 20.61 -0.58
CA PHE A 306 -9.24 20.20 -0.14
C PHE A 306 -9.36 18.69 -0.01
N TYR A 307 -8.89 17.91 -1.00
CA TYR A 307 -8.91 16.44 -0.96
C TYR A 307 -8.29 15.87 0.32
N TYR A 308 -7.07 16.29 0.67
CA TYR A 308 -6.38 15.76 1.84
C TYR A 308 -7.06 16.15 3.15
N MET A 309 -7.64 17.35 3.23
CA MET A 309 -8.44 17.76 4.39
C MET A 309 -9.76 16.98 4.46
N TRP A 310 -10.46 16.82 3.34
CA TRP A 310 -11.72 16.09 3.23
C TRP A 310 -11.59 14.61 3.61
N LYS A 311 -10.43 13.97 3.34
CA LYS A 311 -10.12 12.60 3.80
C LYS A 311 -10.17 12.42 5.32
N THR A 312 -10.09 13.50 6.10
CA THR A 312 -10.17 13.43 7.57
C THR A 312 -11.59 13.55 8.09
N THR A 313 -12.57 13.81 7.22
CA THR A 313 -13.98 13.94 7.62
C THR A 313 -14.54 12.60 8.09
N ASP A 314 -15.43 12.65 9.08
CA ASP A 314 -16.13 11.46 9.59
C ASP A 314 -16.86 10.71 8.47
N ARG A 315 -17.45 11.45 7.53
CA ARG A 315 -18.16 10.89 6.38
C ARG A 315 -17.24 10.01 5.52
N TYR A 316 -16.06 10.52 5.16
CA TYR A 316 -15.09 9.75 4.38
C TYR A 316 -14.58 8.53 5.16
N ILE A 317 -14.22 8.73 6.43
CA ILE A 317 -13.70 7.66 7.28
C ILE A 317 -14.73 6.54 7.42
N GLN A 318 -16.01 6.87 7.63
CA GLN A 318 -17.10 5.90 7.67
C GLN A 318 -17.24 5.15 6.34
N GLN A 319 -17.20 5.86 5.21
CA GLN A 319 -17.27 5.22 3.89
C GLN A 319 -16.11 4.25 3.65
N LYS A 320 -14.88 4.62 4.03
CA LYS A 320 -13.70 3.74 3.94
C LYS A 320 -13.82 2.53 4.87
N ARG A 321 -14.31 2.71 6.11
CA ARG A 321 -14.57 1.61 7.04
C ARG A 321 -15.59 0.61 6.51
N LEU A 322 -16.66 1.09 5.87
CA LEU A 322 -17.67 0.23 5.24
C LEU A 322 -17.06 -0.58 4.09
N LYS A 323 -16.27 0.06 3.21
CA LYS A 323 -15.56 -0.64 2.11
C LYS A 323 -14.54 -1.67 2.64
N ALA A 324 -13.82 -1.36 3.71
CA ALA A 324 -12.89 -2.28 4.35
C ALA A 324 -13.61 -3.48 4.97
N ALA A 325 -14.73 -3.26 5.65
CA ALA A 325 -15.55 -4.34 6.20
C ALA A 325 -16.11 -5.25 5.10
N GLU A 326 -16.50 -4.69 3.95
CA GLU A 326 -16.89 -5.46 2.77
C GLU A 326 -15.72 -6.29 2.22
N ALA A 327 -14.52 -5.73 2.12
CA ALA A 327 -13.33 -6.47 1.70
C ALA A 327 -12.94 -7.58 2.69
N ASP A 328 -13.07 -7.35 4.00
CA ASP A 328 -12.81 -8.37 5.02
C ASP A 328 -13.84 -9.50 5.03
N SER A 329 -15.04 -9.24 4.48
CA SER A 329 -16.04 -10.28 4.25
C SER A 329 -15.70 -11.24 3.10
N LYS A 330 -14.70 -10.90 2.26
CA LYS A 330 -14.21 -11.78 1.19
C LYS A 330 -13.53 -13.03 1.75
N LEU A 331 -13.60 -14.13 1.00
CA LEU A 331 -13.03 -15.41 1.43
C LEU A 331 -11.49 -15.33 1.47
N LYS A 332 -10.90 -15.54 2.64
CA LYS A 332 -9.44 -15.66 2.81
C LYS A 332 -8.93 -17.09 2.59
N GLN A 333 -9.82 -18.08 2.74
CA GLN A 333 -9.50 -19.50 2.59
C GLN A 333 -10.70 -20.32 2.11
N VAL A 334 -10.42 -21.44 1.45
CA VAL A 334 -11.42 -22.41 0.97
C VAL A 334 -10.97 -23.84 1.30
N TYR A 335 -11.93 -24.68 1.68
CA TYR A 335 -11.74 -26.12 1.82
C TYR A 335 -12.27 -26.82 0.57
N ILE A 336 -11.44 -27.67 -0.05
CA ILE A 336 -11.80 -28.36 -1.29
C ILE A 336 -11.82 -29.87 -1.03
N PRO A 337 -12.98 -30.53 -1.02
CA PRO A 337 -13.04 -31.98 -0.82
C PRO A 337 -12.23 -32.74 -1.88
N THR A 338 -11.60 -33.86 -1.47
CA THR A 338 -10.84 -34.72 -2.38
C THR A 338 -11.75 -35.28 -3.47
N TYR A 339 -11.45 -34.95 -4.72
CA TYR A 339 -12.25 -35.33 -5.88
C TYR A 339 -11.87 -36.74 -6.37
N THR A 340 -12.45 -37.80 -5.80
CA THR A 340 -12.29 -39.16 -6.33
C THR A 340 -13.29 -39.40 -7.47
N LYS A 341 -12.92 -39.02 -8.71
CA LYS A 341 -13.51 -39.66 -9.89
C LYS A 341 -12.71 -40.94 -10.18
N PRO A 342 -13.36 -42.10 -10.37
CA PRO A 342 -12.66 -43.31 -10.81
C PRO A 342 -12.04 -43.02 -12.20
N ASN A 343 -10.72 -43.19 -12.29
CA ASN A 343 -9.99 -42.97 -13.52
C ASN A 343 -10.26 -44.16 -14.46
N PRO A 344 -10.85 -43.99 -15.66
CA PRO A 344 -11.16 -45.10 -16.56
C PRO A 344 -9.94 -45.84 -17.10
N ASN A 345 -8.72 -45.32 -16.87
CA ASN A 345 -7.46 -45.90 -17.35
C ASN A 345 -6.56 -46.48 -16.24
N GLN A 346 -7.08 -46.80 -15.05
CA GLN A 346 -6.32 -47.60 -14.09
C GLN A 346 -6.36 -49.09 -14.47
N ILE A 347 -5.25 -49.60 -15.01
CA ILE A 347 -4.99 -51.04 -15.08
C ILE A 347 -4.84 -51.54 -13.64
N MET A 348 -5.83 -52.30 -13.18
CA MET A 348 -5.82 -52.91 -11.85
C MET A 348 -4.74 -53.99 -11.77
N VAL A 349 -3.82 -53.86 -10.82
CA VAL A 349 -2.95 -54.95 -10.36
C VAL A 349 -3.71 -55.71 -9.27
N PRO A 350 -3.96 -57.02 -9.39
CA PRO A 350 -4.71 -57.75 -8.39
C PRO A 350 -3.81 -58.15 -7.21
N GLY A 351 -4.06 -57.56 -6.02
CA GLY A 351 -3.49 -58.09 -4.79
C GLY A 351 -3.32 -57.11 -3.64
N SER A 352 -4.40 -56.71 -2.97
CA SER A 352 -4.43 -56.52 -1.49
C SER A 352 -5.84 -56.14 -1.05
N LYS A 353 -6.38 -56.91 -0.11
CA LYS A 353 -7.69 -56.66 0.52
C LYS A 353 -7.60 -55.51 1.54
N PRO A 354 -8.73 -54.85 1.86
CA PRO A 354 -8.78 -53.68 2.71
C PRO A 354 -8.86 -54.05 4.21
N GLY A 355 -8.06 -53.38 5.02
CA GLY A 355 -8.18 -53.37 6.48
C GLY A 355 -9.14 -52.30 6.95
N MET A 356 -10.34 -52.71 7.34
CA MET A 356 -11.31 -51.92 8.09
C MET A 356 -10.82 -51.74 9.53
N ASN A 357 -10.91 -50.54 10.10
CA ASN A 357 -11.19 -50.32 11.51
C ASN A 357 -11.64 -48.88 11.75
N GLY A 358 -12.76 -48.73 12.45
CA GLY A 358 -13.35 -47.46 12.82
C GLY A 358 -13.19 -47.09 14.29
N ALA A 359 -13.97 -46.08 14.65
CA ALA A 359 -14.41 -45.65 15.98
C ALA A 359 -13.59 -44.56 16.73
N ALA A 360 -14.23 -43.38 16.77
CA ALA A 360 -14.66 -42.62 17.96
C ALA A 360 -13.66 -41.81 18.81
N GLY A 361 -14.08 -40.57 19.16
CA GLY A 361 -13.58 -39.77 20.28
C GLY A 361 -13.45 -38.26 19.95
N PHE A 362 -14.50 -37.43 20.10
CA PHE A 362 -14.76 -36.51 21.23
C PHE A 362 -13.87 -35.24 21.31
N GLN A 363 -14.52 -34.06 21.31
CA GLN A 363 -14.40 -32.95 22.28
C GLN A 363 -14.62 -31.56 21.62
N LYS A 364 -15.69 -30.89 22.05
CA LYS A 364 -15.92 -29.43 21.97
C LYS A 364 -14.96 -28.71 22.94
N GLY A 365 -14.39 -27.59 22.53
CA GLY A 365 -13.73 -26.59 23.41
C GLY A 365 -13.65 -25.25 22.66
N LEU A 366 -14.54 -24.32 22.95
CA LEU A 366 -14.40 -23.19 23.90
C LEU A 366 -13.65 -21.99 23.29
N SER A 367 -14.42 -20.91 23.17
CA SER A 367 -14.05 -19.55 22.79
C SER A 367 -13.14 -18.90 23.83
N CYS A 368 -12.14 -18.17 23.35
CA CYS A 368 -11.25 -17.35 24.18
C CYS A 368 -11.77 -15.90 24.23
N GLU A 369 -12.23 -15.48 25.41
CA GLU A 369 -12.46 -14.07 25.78
C GLU A 369 -11.16 -13.50 26.38
N SER A 370 -10.49 -12.59 25.68
CA SER A 370 -9.70 -11.51 26.28
C SER A 370 -9.20 -10.55 25.20
N CYS A 371 -9.84 -9.40 25.04
CA CYS A 371 -9.23 -8.18 24.47
C CYS A 371 -10.14 -6.96 24.73
N HIS A 372 -10.21 -6.54 25.99
CA HIS A 372 -10.63 -5.19 26.35
C HIS A 372 -9.39 -4.30 26.43
N MET A 373 -8.97 -3.73 25.30
CA MET A 373 -8.25 -2.43 25.21
C MET A 373 -8.06 -2.07 23.72
N GLN A 374 -9.07 -1.48 23.05
CA GLN A 374 -8.94 -1.21 21.60
C GLN A 374 -9.46 0.15 21.13
N THR A 375 -9.51 1.15 22.00
CA THR A 375 -10.03 2.48 21.59
C THR A 375 -8.93 3.51 21.29
N VAL A 376 -7.65 3.23 21.59
CA VAL A 376 -6.56 4.23 21.42
C VAL A 376 -5.59 3.89 20.29
N CYS A 377 -5.41 2.62 19.89
CA CYS A 377 -4.55 2.25 18.76
C CYS A 377 -5.18 2.56 17.37
N LEU A 378 -6.52 2.54 17.25
CA LEU A 378 -7.19 2.75 15.97
C LEU A 378 -6.99 4.15 15.37
N MET A 379 -6.74 5.19 16.19
CA MET A 379 -6.51 6.55 15.68
C MET A 379 -5.13 6.73 15.04
N LEU A 380 -4.11 6.01 15.53
CA LEU A 380 -2.74 6.11 15.00
C LEU A 380 -2.57 5.27 13.72
N ASP A 381 -3.19 4.10 13.65
CA ASP A 381 -3.21 3.29 12.42
C ASP A 381 -3.96 3.99 11.28
N LEU A 382 -4.99 4.80 11.59
CA LEU A 382 -5.73 5.61 10.62
C LEU A 382 -4.91 6.78 10.05
N LEU A 383 -3.99 7.37 10.82
CA LEU A 383 -3.13 8.46 10.32
C LEU A 383 -2.05 7.96 9.36
N GLU A 384 -1.53 6.74 9.56
CA GLU A 384 -0.60 6.10 8.61
C GLU A 384 -1.28 5.69 7.29
N GLU A 385 -2.55 5.27 7.31
CA GLU A 385 -3.33 4.97 6.09
C GLU A 385 -3.77 6.23 5.32
N VAL A 386 -4.01 7.35 6.02
CA VAL A 386 -4.40 8.61 5.37
C VAL A 386 -3.25 9.22 4.56
N TRP A 387 -1.99 8.96 4.92
CA TRP A 387 -0.79 9.47 4.24
C TRP A 387 -0.05 8.46 3.36
N ARG A 388 -0.46 7.19 3.32
CA ARG A 388 0.12 6.21 2.38
C ARG A 388 -0.34 6.49 0.93
N PRO A 389 0.59 6.66 -0.02
CA PRO A 389 0.28 6.48 -1.44
C PRO A 389 -0.14 5.01 -1.67
N GLU A 390 -1.35 4.80 -2.18
CA GLU A 390 -1.91 3.46 -2.48
C GLU A 390 -1.13 2.72 -3.59
N ASP A 391 -0.17 3.38 -4.27
CA ASP A 391 0.64 2.79 -5.36
C ASP A 391 1.86 1.96 -4.89
N SER A 392 1.93 1.60 -3.59
CA SER A 392 3.02 0.78 -3.04
C SER A 392 2.66 -0.71 -2.88
N HIS A 393 1.83 -1.26 -3.77
CA HIS A 393 1.58 -2.71 -3.86
C HIS A 393 2.54 -3.44 -4.80
N THR A 394 3.83 -3.11 -4.76
CA THR A 394 4.91 -4.00 -5.21
C THR A 394 6.19 -3.57 -4.52
N THR A 395 6.44 -4.08 -3.32
CA THR A 395 7.77 -4.44 -2.82
C THR A 395 7.61 -5.13 -1.47
N GLY A 396 8.33 -6.25 -1.32
CA GLY A 396 8.31 -7.08 -0.12
C GLY A 396 8.78 -6.35 1.12
N GLY A 397 8.48 -6.96 2.26
CA GLY A 397 8.58 -6.36 3.59
C GLY A 397 9.96 -5.85 3.96
N CYS A 398 9.98 -4.63 4.47
CA CYS A 398 10.94 -4.21 5.48
C CYS A 398 10.13 -3.75 6.69
N SER A 399 10.26 -4.48 7.81
CA SER A 399 9.61 -4.12 9.07
C SER A 399 10.14 -2.77 9.57
N PRO A 400 9.29 -1.81 9.97
CA PRO A 400 9.75 -0.69 10.75
C PRO A 400 10.15 -1.22 12.13
N ARG A 401 11.44 -1.13 12.46
CA ARG A 401 11.91 -1.32 13.84
C ARG A 401 11.15 -0.35 14.72
N ARG A 402 10.36 -0.88 15.67
CA ARG A 402 9.79 -0.09 16.77
C ARG A 402 10.93 0.53 17.55
N LEU A 403 11.13 1.84 17.40
CA LEU A 403 11.84 2.62 18.42
C LEU A 403 10.93 2.69 19.64
N CYS A 404 11.29 1.95 20.68
CA CYS A 404 10.79 2.15 22.02
C CYS A 404 11.03 3.62 22.42
N LYS A 405 9.97 4.42 22.52
CA LYS A 405 9.99 5.66 23.31
C LYS A 405 10.08 5.24 24.77
N SER A 406 11.27 5.32 25.34
CA SER A 406 11.48 5.34 26.79
C SER A 406 10.89 6.63 27.35
N HIS A 407 10.09 6.49 28.41
CA HIS A 407 9.67 7.60 29.26
C HIS A 407 10.88 8.38 29.79
N LEU A 408 10.85 9.70 29.59
CA LEU A 408 11.27 10.74 30.54
C LEU A 408 10.66 12.07 30.10
#